data_AF-A0A0X3S4H7-F1
#
_entry.id   AF-A0A0X3S4H7-F1
#
_cell.length_a   1.000
_cell.length_b   1.000
_cell.length_c   1.000
_cell.angle_alpha   90.00
_cell.angle_beta   90.00
_cell.angle_gamma   90.00
#
_symmetry.space_group_name_H-M   'P 1'
#
loop_
_entity.id
_entity.type
_entity.pdbx_description
1 polymer ?
#
loop_
_entity_poly.entity_id
_entity_poly.type
_entity_poly.pdbx_seq_one_letter_code
_entity_poly.pdbx_strand_id
1 'polypeptide(L)'
;MNEALRLLTERLRDESGGSPECERLLTTDDFDELAGVLAEPGRPLWAREAAAFRLGTAGDRRAFEALVLLLNHRDPQRCASAAHALARLGDPRTARAAAALATNELRVAYALHPVRLLVELRAPEAVPALITTLQRRLRPHDPYRRVALACVEGLGALGDKRAGPVLNEALAHPALAEAAVHALARLPGPR
;
A
#
# COMPACT_ATOMS: atom_id res chain seq x y z
N MET A 1 -6.96 -16.44 10.94
CA MET A 1 -6.21 -16.64 9.67
C MET A 1 -6.63 -15.53 8.72
N ASN A 2 -5.69 -14.66 8.31
CA ASN A 2 -6.01 -13.45 7.56
C ASN A 2 -6.50 -13.78 6.13
N GLU A 3 -7.59 -13.15 5.70
CA GLU A 3 -8.15 -13.27 4.34
C GLU A 3 -7.11 -13.00 3.25
N ALA A 4 -6.22 -12.03 3.48
CA ALA A 4 -5.10 -11.70 2.60
C ALA A 4 -4.13 -12.89 2.37
N LEU A 5 -3.86 -13.68 3.42
CA LEU A 5 -3.00 -14.87 3.29
C LEU A 5 -3.68 -15.94 2.45
N ARG A 6 -4.99 -16.15 2.66
CA ARG A 6 -5.76 -17.15 1.89
C ARG A 6 -5.77 -16.83 0.40
N LEU A 7 -6.12 -15.59 0.05
CA LEU A 7 -6.16 -15.14 -1.35
C LEU A 7 -4.77 -15.16 -2.00
N LEU A 8 -3.73 -14.81 -1.26
CA LEU A 8 -2.35 -14.93 -1.73
C LEU A 8 -2.00 -16.39 -2.02
N THR A 9 -2.24 -17.30 -1.08
CA THR A 9 -1.91 -18.72 -1.24
C THR A 9 -2.66 -19.38 -2.41
N GLU A 10 -3.96 -19.10 -2.57
CA GLU A 10 -4.75 -19.61 -3.70
C GLU A 10 -4.15 -19.14 -5.04
N ARG A 11 -3.87 -17.84 -5.19
CA ARG A 11 -3.28 -17.28 -6.42
C ARG A 11 -1.88 -17.82 -6.70
N LEU A 12 -1.03 -17.99 -5.68
CA LEU A 12 0.33 -18.50 -5.85
C LEU A 12 0.33 -19.97 -6.30
N ARG A 13 -0.62 -20.78 -5.81
CA ARG A 13 -0.79 -22.17 -6.28
C ARG A 13 -1.11 -22.20 -7.76
N ASP A 14 -2.07 -21.38 -8.20
CA ASP A 14 -2.47 -21.30 -9.60
C ASP A 14 -1.30 -20.85 -10.49
N GLU A 15 -0.59 -19.78 -10.11
CA GLU A 15 0.56 -19.26 -10.86
C GLU A 15 1.77 -20.21 -10.90
N SER A 16 1.92 -21.05 -9.87
CA SER A 16 2.97 -22.08 -9.80
C SER A 16 2.61 -23.37 -10.54
N GLY A 17 1.37 -23.50 -11.02
CA GLY A 17 0.86 -24.76 -11.60
C GLY A 17 0.82 -25.91 -10.58
N GLY A 18 0.65 -25.62 -9.29
CA GLY A 18 0.69 -26.62 -8.23
C GLY A 18 2.08 -27.18 -7.94
N SER A 19 3.14 -26.44 -8.25
CA SER A 19 4.51 -26.87 -7.98
C SER A 19 4.72 -27.18 -6.48
N PRO A 20 5.40 -28.30 -6.13
CA PRO A 20 5.72 -28.61 -4.73
C PRO A 20 6.62 -27.55 -4.10
N GLU A 21 7.38 -26.80 -4.90
CA GLU A 21 8.16 -25.66 -4.45
C GLU A 21 7.27 -24.55 -3.88
N CYS A 22 6.07 -24.34 -4.41
CA CYS A 22 5.14 -23.34 -3.90
C CYS A 22 4.72 -23.65 -2.47
N GLU A 23 4.31 -24.89 -2.20
CA GLU A 23 3.99 -25.32 -0.83
C GLU A 23 5.21 -25.25 0.10
N ARG A 24 6.39 -25.62 -0.39
CA ARG A 24 7.64 -25.50 0.39
C ARG A 24 7.89 -24.06 0.81
N LEU A 25 7.88 -23.10 -0.13
CA LEU A 25 8.11 -21.68 0.19
C LEU A 25 7.01 -21.08 1.06
N LEU A 26 5.77 -21.56 0.94
CA LEU A 26 4.66 -21.09 1.76
C LEU A 26 4.71 -21.59 3.21
N THR A 27 5.37 -22.70 3.47
CA THR A 27 5.36 -23.38 4.78
C THR A 27 6.72 -23.37 5.48
N THR A 28 7.83 -23.26 4.76
CA THR A 28 9.19 -23.29 5.31
C THR A 28 9.44 -22.20 6.34
N ASP A 29 10.06 -22.58 7.45
CA ASP A 29 10.55 -21.67 8.49
C ASP A 29 12.04 -21.33 8.29
N ASP A 30 12.67 -21.83 7.21
CA ASP A 30 14.00 -21.42 6.79
C ASP A 30 13.96 -20.07 6.08
N PHE A 31 14.21 -19.01 6.84
CA PHE A 31 14.22 -17.65 6.30
C PHE A 31 15.45 -17.35 5.43
N ASP A 32 16.52 -18.14 5.54
CA ASP A 32 17.68 -18.00 4.66
C ASP A 32 17.38 -18.60 3.27
N GLU A 33 16.62 -19.70 3.21
CA GLU A 33 16.06 -20.21 1.95
C GLU A 33 15.21 -19.13 1.26
N LEU A 34 14.27 -18.52 1.99
CA LEU A 34 13.40 -17.48 1.44
C LEU A 34 14.20 -16.26 0.98
N ALA A 35 15.23 -15.85 1.74
CA ALA A 35 16.10 -14.75 1.34
C ALA A 35 16.92 -15.09 0.08
N GLY A 36 17.36 -16.35 -0.05
CA GLY A 36 18.00 -16.87 -1.25
C GLY A 36 17.10 -16.73 -2.48
N VAL A 37 15.81 -17.07 -2.35
CA VAL A 37 14.82 -16.89 -3.45
C VAL A 37 14.69 -15.44 -3.91
N LEU A 38 14.82 -14.46 -3.00
CA LEU A 38 14.79 -13.04 -3.36
C LEU A 38 16.06 -12.59 -4.09
N ALA A 39 17.22 -13.15 -3.74
CA ALA A 39 18.50 -12.80 -4.33
C ALA A 39 18.75 -13.47 -5.69
N GLU A 40 18.16 -14.64 -5.93
CA GLU A 40 18.42 -15.43 -7.13
C GLU A 40 17.79 -14.80 -8.39
N PRO A 41 18.59 -14.55 -9.46
CA PRO A 41 18.09 -14.09 -10.74
C PRO A 41 17.16 -15.11 -11.42
N GLY A 42 16.19 -14.65 -12.20
CA GLY A 42 15.33 -15.53 -13.00
C GLY A 42 14.23 -16.28 -12.22
N ARG A 43 14.17 -16.14 -10.89
CA ARG A 43 13.09 -16.70 -10.08
C ARG A 43 11.73 -16.15 -10.52
N PRO A 44 10.70 -17.00 -10.62
CA PRO A 44 9.38 -16.57 -11.04
C PRO A 44 8.76 -15.61 -10.03
N LEU A 45 7.88 -14.74 -10.50
CA LEU A 45 7.27 -13.69 -9.67
C LEU A 45 6.51 -14.26 -8.47
N TRP A 46 5.80 -15.38 -8.66
CA TRP A 46 5.07 -16.05 -7.57
C TRP A 46 6.01 -16.49 -6.44
N ALA A 47 7.21 -17.01 -6.76
CA ALA A 47 8.17 -17.48 -5.77
C ALA A 47 8.75 -16.31 -4.97
N ARG A 48 9.10 -15.22 -5.66
CA ARG A 48 9.58 -13.98 -5.02
C ARG A 48 8.51 -13.37 -4.13
N GLU A 49 7.25 -13.40 -4.54
CA GLU A 49 6.15 -12.90 -3.74
C GLU A 49 5.88 -13.77 -2.50
N ALA A 50 5.90 -15.10 -2.64
CA ALA A 50 5.80 -16.01 -1.51
C ALA A 50 6.89 -15.72 -0.46
N ALA A 51 8.15 -15.65 -0.91
CA ALA A 51 9.29 -15.36 -0.05
C ALA A 51 9.21 -13.97 0.60
N ALA A 52 8.93 -12.93 -0.19
CA ALA A 52 8.82 -11.56 0.31
C ALA A 52 7.69 -11.41 1.34
N PHE A 53 6.54 -12.04 1.10
CA PHE A 53 5.41 -12.00 2.01
C PHE A 53 5.72 -12.73 3.33
N ARG A 54 6.26 -13.94 3.26
CA ARG A 54 6.65 -14.73 4.44
C ARG A 54 7.70 -13.99 5.28
N LEU A 55 8.78 -13.53 4.66
CA LEU A 55 9.83 -12.77 5.34
C LEU A 55 9.30 -11.45 5.92
N GLY A 56 8.51 -10.70 5.16
CA GLY A 56 7.93 -9.44 5.62
C GLY A 56 7.00 -9.63 6.82
N THR A 57 6.14 -10.64 6.80
CA THR A 57 5.24 -10.93 7.93
C THR A 57 5.96 -11.50 9.15
N ALA A 58 7.15 -12.05 8.98
CA ALA A 58 8.07 -12.47 10.04
C ALA A 58 8.96 -11.33 10.58
N GLY A 59 8.93 -10.14 9.97
CA GLY A 59 9.78 -9.01 10.39
C GLY A 59 11.18 -9.00 9.79
N ASP A 60 11.48 -9.86 8.81
CA ASP A 60 12.77 -9.91 8.16
C ASP A 60 12.91 -8.83 7.07
N ARG A 61 13.74 -7.83 7.37
CA ARG A 61 13.94 -6.62 6.53
C ARG A 61 14.57 -6.90 5.17
N ARG A 62 15.10 -8.10 4.93
CA ARG A 62 15.56 -8.54 3.60
C ARG A 62 14.42 -8.54 2.57
N ALA A 63 13.16 -8.64 3.02
CA ALA A 63 11.99 -8.56 2.15
C ALA A 63 11.68 -7.17 1.60
N PHE A 64 12.24 -6.11 2.20
CA PHE A 64 11.78 -4.73 1.98
C PHE A 64 11.74 -4.31 0.50
N GLU A 65 12.85 -4.48 -0.23
CA GLU A 65 12.94 -4.04 -1.62
C GLU A 65 11.96 -4.80 -2.53
N ALA A 66 11.84 -6.12 -2.31
CA ALA A 66 10.90 -6.96 -3.06
C ALA A 66 9.44 -6.56 -2.81
N LEU A 67 9.09 -6.27 -1.54
CA LEU A 67 7.76 -5.81 -1.18
C LEU A 67 7.43 -4.42 -1.74
N VAL A 68 8.38 -3.48 -1.75
CA VAL A 68 8.19 -2.16 -2.36
C VAL A 68 7.95 -2.28 -3.88
N LEU A 69 8.66 -3.19 -4.55
CA LEU A 69 8.43 -3.48 -5.96
C LEU A 69 7.02 -4.04 -6.20
N LEU A 70 6.57 -4.99 -5.37
CA LEU A 70 5.24 -5.59 -5.44
C LEU A 70 4.12 -4.58 -5.12
N LEU A 71 4.36 -3.64 -4.20
CA LEU A 71 3.42 -2.57 -3.87
C LEU A 71 3.12 -1.67 -5.08
N ASN A 72 4.05 -1.55 -6.02
CA ASN A 72 3.91 -0.78 -7.26
C ASN A 72 3.51 -1.66 -8.48
N HIS A 73 2.99 -2.86 -8.25
CA HIS A 73 2.60 -3.76 -9.33
C HIS A 73 1.26 -3.35 -9.98
N ARG A 74 1.01 -3.82 -11.21
CA ARG A 74 -0.27 -3.58 -11.93
C ARG A 74 -1.45 -4.39 -11.40
N ASP A 75 -1.15 -5.43 -10.63
CA ASP A 75 -2.13 -6.37 -10.07
C ASP A 75 -2.50 -5.92 -8.66
N PRO A 76 -3.75 -5.48 -8.43
CA PRO A 76 -4.19 -5.00 -7.12
C PRO A 76 -4.03 -6.03 -5.99
N GLN A 77 -4.14 -7.33 -6.28
CA GLN A 77 -4.02 -8.37 -5.24
C GLN A 77 -2.58 -8.46 -4.71
N ARG A 78 -1.59 -8.34 -5.60
CA ARG A 78 -0.16 -8.28 -5.22
C ARG A 78 0.14 -7.04 -4.40
N CYS A 79 -0.40 -5.89 -4.80
CA CYS A 79 -0.23 -4.65 -4.04
C CYS A 79 -0.82 -4.76 -2.64
N ALA A 80 -1.98 -5.38 -2.48
CA ALA A 80 -2.63 -5.59 -1.19
C ALA A 80 -1.80 -6.49 -0.26
N SER A 81 -1.33 -7.63 -0.78
CA SER A 81 -0.45 -8.54 -0.03
C SER A 81 0.86 -7.87 0.36
N ALA A 82 1.46 -7.09 -0.55
CA ALA A 82 2.68 -6.34 -0.28
C ALA A 82 2.48 -5.26 0.78
N ALA A 83 1.39 -4.48 0.70
CA ALA A 83 1.05 -3.49 1.72
C ALA A 83 0.89 -4.13 3.10
N HIS A 84 0.18 -5.26 3.18
CA HIS A 84 0.00 -5.99 4.44
C HIS A 84 1.35 -6.47 5.01
N ALA A 85 2.20 -7.08 4.19
CA ALA A 85 3.50 -7.54 4.63
C ALA A 85 4.42 -6.37 5.03
N LEU A 86 4.38 -5.24 4.34
CA LEU A 86 5.15 -4.03 4.68
C LEU A 86 4.70 -3.40 6.01
N ALA A 87 3.40 -3.36 6.27
CA ALA A 87 2.87 -2.86 7.54
C ALA A 87 3.35 -3.74 8.71
N ARG A 88 3.34 -5.07 8.53
CA ARG A 88 3.83 -6.03 9.53
C ARG A 88 5.35 -6.06 9.67
N LEU A 89 6.08 -5.78 8.60
CA LEU A 89 7.53 -5.75 8.60
C LEU A 89 8.09 -4.71 9.56
N GLY A 90 7.38 -3.57 9.72
CA GLY A 90 7.80 -2.51 10.63
C GLY A 90 9.11 -1.82 10.21
N ASP A 91 9.52 -1.94 8.95
CA ASP A 91 10.73 -1.26 8.46
C ASP A 91 10.49 0.27 8.44
N PRO A 92 11.32 1.09 9.11
CA PRO A 92 11.18 2.55 9.12
C PRO A 92 11.22 3.19 7.73
N ARG A 93 11.75 2.51 6.70
CA ARG A 93 11.78 3.00 5.32
C ARG A 93 10.41 2.93 4.64
N THR A 94 9.46 2.15 5.17
CA THR A 94 8.18 1.86 4.51
C THR A 94 7.36 3.11 4.24
N ALA A 95 7.22 4.01 5.22
CA ALA A 95 6.43 5.23 5.04
C ALA A 95 6.99 6.11 3.91
N ARG A 96 8.32 6.28 3.86
CA ARG A 96 8.98 7.04 2.80
C ARG A 96 8.79 6.41 1.42
N ALA A 97 8.92 5.08 1.31
CA ALA A 97 8.71 4.37 0.05
C ALA A 97 7.25 4.49 -0.43
N ALA A 98 6.28 4.29 0.47
CA ALA A 98 4.86 4.43 0.16
C ALA A 98 4.50 5.86 -0.26
N ALA A 99 5.07 6.88 0.39
CA ALA A 99 4.91 8.29 0.02
C ALA A 99 5.44 8.60 -1.39
N ALA A 100 6.62 8.07 -1.73
CA ALA A 100 7.20 8.21 -3.06
C ALA A 100 6.31 7.56 -4.14
N LEU A 101 5.76 6.38 -3.87
CA LEU A 101 4.82 5.71 -4.79
C LEU A 101 3.48 6.45 -4.92
N ALA A 102 2.93 6.95 -3.81
CA ALA A 102 1.65 7.66 -3.79
C ALA A 102 1.68 8.99 -4.56
N THR A 103 2.85 9.63 -4.64
CA THR A 103 3.05 10.94 -5.29
C THR A 103 3.64 10.85 -6.70
N ASN A 104 3.85 9.64 -7.21
CA ASN A 104 4.39 9.41 -8.55
C ASN A 104 3.32 9.56 -9.63
N GLU A 105 3.40 10.65 -10.40
CA GLU A 105 2.44 11.00 -11.44
C GLU A 105 2.45 10.03 -12.64
N LEU A 106 3.55 9.33 -12.87
CA LEU A 106 3.64 8.34 -13.95
C LEU A 106 2.96 7.01 -13.58
N ARG A 107 2.60 6.82 -12.30
CA ARG A 107 2.11 5.54 -11.75
C ARG A 107 0.88 5.71 -10.85
N VAL A 108 0.11 6.81 -11.02
CA VAL A 108 -1.05 7.13 -10.17
C VAL A 108 -2.08 6.00 -10.13
N ALA A 109 -2.25 5.25 -11.22
CA ALA A 109 -3.14 4.09 -11.27
C ALA A 109 -2.85 3.04 -10.17
N TYR A 110 -1.60 2.99 -9.65
CA TYR A 110 -1.16 2.03 -8.64
C TYR A 110 -1.06 2.65 -7.24
N ALA A 111 -1.36 3.95 -7.10
CA ALA A 111 -1.18 4.70 -5.86
C ALA A 111 -2.17 4.33 -4.73
N LEU A 112 -3.24 3.58 -5.03
CA LEU A 112 -4.28 3.25 -4.05
C LEU A 112 -3.74 2.50 -2.82
N HIS A 113 -2.93 1.46 -3.02
CA HIS A 113 -2.35 0.68 -1.91
C HIS A 113 -1.25 1.43 -1.16
N PRO A 114 -0.32 2.14 -1.82
CA PRO A 114 0.57 3.07 -1.14
C PRO A 114 -0.15 4.09 -0.24
N VAL A 115 -1.24 4.70 -0.74
CA VAL A 115 -2.07 5.64 0.03
C VAL A 115 -2.67 4.98 1.27
N ARG A 116 -3.28 3.80 1.11
CA ARG A 116 -3.85 3.06 2.25
C ARG A 116 -2.80 2.64 3.27
N LEU A 117 -1.63 2.19 2.81
CA LEU A 117 -0.52 1.84 3.67
C LEU A 117 -0.03 3.03 4.50
N LEU A 118 0.10 4.22 3.90
CA LEU A 118 0.47 5.43 4.65
C LEU A 118 -0.51 5.75 5.79
N VAL A 119 -1.81 5.56 5.55
CA VAL A 119 -2.85 5.77 6.56
C VAL A 119 -2.76 4.72 7.67
N GLU A 120 -2.55 3.45 7.31
CA GLU A 120 -2.39 2.34 8.26
C GLU A 120 -1.17 2.56 9.17
N LEU A 121 -0.05 2.99 8.60
CA LEU A 121 1.19 3.27 9.34
C LEU A 121 1.08 4.50 10.25
N ARG A 122 0.13 5.40 10.00
CA ARG A 122 0.00 6.70 10.68
C ARG A 122 1.30 7.50 10.76
N ALA A 123 2.13 7.40 9.71
CA ALA A 123 3.46 7.99 9.70
C ALA A 123 3.43 9.52 9.45
N PRO A 124 4.41 10.29 9.96
CA PRO A 124 4.48 11.74 9.73
C PRO A 124 4.49 12.16 8.24
N GLU A 125 5.05 11.31 7.38
CA GLU A 125 5.13 11.51 5.93
C GLU A 125 3.77 11.32 5.23
N ALA A 126 2.81 10.66 5.87
CA ALA A 126 1.51 10.35 5.27
C ALA A 126 0.75 11.63 4.89
N VAL A 127 0.62 12.57 5.83
CA VAL A 127 -0.15 13.81 5.63
C VAL A 127 0.33 14.63 4.42
N PRO A 128 1.61 15.05 4.32
CA PRO A 128 2.06 15.84 3.17
C PRO A 128 1.94 15.08 1.84
N ALA A 129 2.16 13.76 1.84
CA ALA A 129 2.00 12.93 0.65
C ALA A 129 0.52 12.86 0.21
N LEU A 130 -0.40 12.60 1.15
CA LEU A 130 -1.84 12.54 0.90
C LEU A 130 -2.41 13.89 0.44
N ILE A 131 -1.94 15.02 1.00
CA ILE A 131 -2.33 16.37 0.55
C ILE A 131 -1.89 16.57 -0.90
N THR A 132 -0.60 16.33 -1.20
CA THR A 132 -0.05 16.47 -2.55
C THR A 132 -0.81 15.59 -3.54
N THR A 133 -1.11 14.34 -3.14
CA THR A 133 -1.84 13.40 -3.98
C THR A 133 -3.29 13.82 -4.16
N LEU A 134 -3.97 14.35 -3.15
CA LEU A 134 -5.35 14.81 -3.32
C LEU A 134 -5.42 16.06 -4.21
N GLN A 135 -4.59 17.08 -3.97
CA GLN A 135 -4.60 18.35 -4.70
C GLN A 135 -4.53 18.17 -6.22
N ARG A 136 -3.63 17.29 -6.68
CA ARG A 136 -3.44 17.01 -8.10
C ARG A 136 -4.63 16.25 -8.72
N ARG A 137 -5.50 15.66 -7.89
CA ARG A 137 -6.69 14.86 -8.25
C ARG A 137 -8.01 15.63 -8.12
N LEU A 138 -7.96 16.88 -7.67
CA LEU A 138 -9.11 17.80 -7.63
C LEU A 138 -9.36 18.50 -8.98
N ARG A 139 -8.75 18.03 -10.08
CA ARG A 139 -9.05 18.57 -11.41
C ARG A 139 -10.38 17.98 -11.91
N PRO A 140 -11.22 18.77 -12.61
CA PRO A 140 -12.40 18.22 -13.27
C PRO A 140 -12.01 17.03 -14.18
N HIS A 141 -12.79 15.96 -14.13
CA HIS A 141 -12.58 14.74 -14.93
C HIS A 141 -11.30 13.94 -14.62
N ASP A 142 -10.69 14.08 -13.44
CA ASP A 142 -9.61 13.18 -13.03
C ASP A 142 -10.10 11.71 -12.95
N PRO A 143 -9.43 10.77 -13.65
CA PRO A 143 -9.88 9.38 -13.73
C PRO A 143 -9.59 8.57 -12.45
N TYR A 144 -8.73 9.08 -11.55
CA TYR A 144 -8.24 8.39 -10.37
C TYR A 144 -9.06 8.71 -9.11
N ARG A 145 -10.39 8.79 -9.27
CA ARG A 145 -11.33 9.08 -8.17
C ARG A 145 -11.12 8.20 -6.93
N ARG A 146 -10.81 6.91 -7.11
CA ARG A 146 -10.56 5.98 -5.99
C ARG A 146 -9.36 6.39 -5.16
N VAL A 147 -8.32 6.92 -5.79
CA VAL A 147 -7.12 7.43 -5.11
C VAL A 147 -7.46 8.72 -4.36
N ALA A 148 -8.21 9.63 -5.00
CA ALA A 148 -8.67 10.87 -4.37
C ALA A 148 -9.51 10.60 -3.12
N LEU A 149 -10.50 9.70 -3.22
CA LEU A 149 -11.34 9.29 -2.10
C LEU A 149 -10.51 8.69 -0.95
N ALA A 150 -9.59 7.78 -1.26
CA ALA A 150 -8.70 7.21 -0.24
C ALA A 150 -7.82 8.27 0.44
N CYS A 151 -7.41 9.32 -0.28
CA CYS A 151 -6.70 10.44 0.32
C CYS A 151 -7.59 11.25 1.27
N VAL A 152 -8.84 11.54 0.88
CA VAL A 152 -9.81 12.26 1.73
C VAL A 152 -10.10 11.50 3.02
N GLU A 153 -10.44 10.21 2.90
CA GLU A 153 -10.68 9.33 4.05
C GLU A 153 -9.45 9.22 4.95
N GLY A 154 -8.28 9.05 4.34
CA GLY A 154 -7.00 8.96 5.01
C GLY A 154 -6.64 10.21 5.80
N LEU A 155 -6.76 11.39 5.18
CA LEU A 155 -6.51 12.67 5.84
C LEU A 155 -7.44 12.89 7.04
N GLY A 156 -8.72 12.54 6.90
CA GLY A 156 -9.68 12.58 8.00
C GLY A 156 -9.34 11.60 9.13
N ALA A 157 -8.87 10.40 8.81
CA ALA A 157 -8.44 9.40 9.79
C ALA A 157 -7.18 9.81 10.55
N LEU A 158 -6.26 10.53 9.88
CA LEU A 158 -5.04 11.05 10.50
C LEU A 158 -5.30 12.28 11.38
N GLY A 159 -6.36 13.05 11.10
CA GLY A 159 -6.79 14.16 11.96
C GLY A 159 -5.84 15.36 11.98
N ASP A 160 -4.91 15.47 11.02
CA ASP A 160 -3.94 16.56 10.98
C ASP A 160 -4.58 17.82 10.36
N LYS A 161 -4.58 18.91 11.13
CA LYS A 161 -5.15 20.21 10.71
C LYS A 161 -4.57 20.75 9.40
N ARG A 162 -3.36 20.35 9.00
CA ARG A 162 -2.76 20.72 7.71
C ARG A 162 -3.59 20.25 6.52
N ALA A 163 -4.44 19.24 6.70
CA ALA A 163 -5.36 18.74 5.67
C ALA A 163 -6.56 19.65 5.40
N GLY A 164 -6.89 20.58 6.30
CA GLY A 164 -8.10 21.40 6.23
C GLY A 164 -8.31 22.11 4.89
N PRO A 165 -7.31 22.83 4.34
CA PRO A 165 -7.46 23.52 3.06
C PRO A 165 -7.82 22.58 1.89
N VAL A 166 -7.09 21.47 1.72
CA VAL A 166 -7.35 20.54 0.61
C VAL A 166 -8.67 19.79 0.78
N LEU A 167 -9.08 19.50 2.02
CA LEU A 167 -10.38 18.87 2.28
C LEU A 167 -11.54 19.84 2.02
N ASN A 168 -11.38 21.13 2.29
CA ASN A 168 -12.34 22.16 1.91
C ASN A 168 -12.45 22.28 0.38
N GLU A 169 -11.34 22.25 -0.35
CA GLU A 169 -11.36 22.22 -1.83
C GLU A 169 -12.10 20.97 -2.34
N ALA A 170 -11.93 19.82 -1.69
CA ALA A 170 -12.60 18.57 -2.04
C ALA A 170 -14.14 18.63 -1.93
N LEU A 171 -14.70 19.57 -1.13
CA LEU A 171 -16.16 19.77 -1.03
C LEU A 171 -16.79 20.22 -2.35
N ALA A 172 -16.03 20.91 -3.20
CA ALA A 172 -16.50 21.33 -4.52
C ALA A 172 -16.65 20.15 -5.51
N HIS A 173 -16.18 18.96 -5.14
CA HIS A 173 -16.26 17.74 -5.95
C HIS A 173 -17.38 16.84 -5.46
N PRO A 174 -18.49 16.66 -6.20
CA PRO A 174 -19.64 15.89 -5.75
C PRO A 174 -19.31 14.46 -5.31
N ALA A 175 -18.32 13.84 -5.96
CA ALA A 175 -17.88 12.48 -5.65
C ALA A 175 -17.05 12.35 -4.36
N LEU A 176 -16.57 13.47 -3.81
CA LEU A 176 -15.72 13.50 -2.60
C LEU A 176 -16.40 14.24 -1.45
N ALA A 177 -17.44 15.04 -1.72
CA ALA A 177 -18.04 15.97 -0.79
C ALA A 177 -18.47 15.32 0.54
N GLU A 178 -19.16 14.18 0.50
CA GLU A 178 -19.58 13.46 1.71
C GLU A 178 -18.39 13.01 2.56
N ALA A 179 -17.39 12.36 1.93
CA ALA A 179 -16.18 11.93 2.60
C ALA A 179 -15.38 13.12 3.16
N ALA A 180 -15.36 14.25 2.44
CA ALA A 180 -14.68 15.47 2.85
C ALA A 180 -15.35 16.12 4.07
N VAL A 181 -16.69 16.15 4.14
CA VAL A 181 -17.43 16.60 5.33
C VAL A 181 -17.05 15.74 6.54
N HIS A 182 -17.07 14.41 6.40
CA HIS A 182 -16.69 13.51 7.49
C HIS A 182 -15.21 13.66 7.89
N ALA A 183 -14.32 13.88 6.93
CA ALA A 183 -12.90 14.10 7.21
C ALA A 183 -12.66 15.42 7.95
N LEU A 184 -13.31 16.51 7.53
CA LEU A 184 -13.24 17.81 8.19
C LEU A 184 -13.77 17.77 9.63
N ALA A 185 -14.85 17.03 9.87
CA ALA A 185 -15.43 16.87 11.21
C ALA A 185 -14.48 16.15 12.21
N ARG A 186 -13.48 15.41 11.71
CA ARG A 186 -12.44 14.74 12.53
C ARG A 186 -11.22 15.61 12.77
N LEU A 187 -11.06 16.73 12.07
CA LEU A 187 -9.95 17.63 12.31
C LEU A 187 -10.16 18.40 13.62
N PRO A 188 -9.09 18.66 14.40
CA PRO A 188 -9.20 19.52 15.56
C PRO A 188 -9.60 20.94 15.10
N GLY A 189 -10.63 21.51 15.74
CA GLY A 189 -11.08 22.87 15.48
C GLY A 189 -9.98 23.92 15.69
N PRO A 190 -10.14 25.13 15.13
CA PRO A 190 -9.21 26.23 15.39
C PRO A 190 -9.18 26.51 16.90
N ARG A 191 -8.00 26.36 17.51
CA ARG A 191 -7.72 26.86 18.86
C ARG A 191 -7.39 28.33 18.80
#